data_AF-A0A2D8CH38-F1
#
_entry.id   AF-A0A2D8CH38-F1
#
_cell.length_a   1.000
_cell.length_b   1.000
_cell.length_c   1.000
_cell.angle_alpha   90.00
_cell.angle_beta   90.00
_cell.angle_gamma   90.00
#
_symmetry.space_group_name_H-M   'P 1'
#
loop_
_entity.id
_entity.type
_entity.pdbx_description
1 polymer ?
#
loop_
_entity_poly.entity_id
_entity_poly.type
_entity_poly.pdbx_seq_one_letter_code
_entity_poly.pdbx_strand_id
1 'polypeptide(L)'
;MKKVDLLSAAKTVLTLIIFAGIFTACSNSTSADEDEHGDAEGFRLIMNGQTVVEQLPDEDLTGEFELVTGQETDLITIVFIDHDGEEFTPDEDELSLGYEFEDSGIAEFEQHDEDGKWSFHIHAEAEGITDLRLMLMHSGHSDFTSQNIHVHVEAAE
;
A
#
# COMPACT_ATOMS: atom_id res chain seq x y z
N MET A 1 -21.27 48.70 -45.11
CA MET A 1 -22.59 48.11 -45.42
C MET A 1 -22.46 47.06 -46.52
N LYS A 2 -22.59 45.78 -46.18
CA LYS A 2 -23.46 44.78 -46.82
C LYS A 2 -23.14 43.41 -46.22
N LYS A 3 -24.10 42.88 -45.45
CA LYS A 3 -24.21 41.45 -45.13
C LYS A 3 -24.76 40.73 -46.36
N VAL A 4 -24.29 39.52 -46.64
CA VAL A 4 -25.09 38.50 -47.32
C VAL A 4 -24.68 37.14 -46.74
N ASP A 5 -25.53 36.60 -45.87
CA ASP A 5 -25.60 35.17 -45.58
C ASP A 5 -26.13 34.44 -46.82
N LEU A 6 -25.67 33.22 -47.09
CA LEU A 6 -26.51 32.23 -47.77
C LEU A 6 -26.01 30.81 -47.47
N LEU A 7 -26.76 30.13 -46.60
CA LEU A 7 -26.78 28.67 -46.45
C LEU A 7 -27.30 28.03 -47.76
N SER A 8 -26.69 26.91 -48.18
CA SER A 8 -27.29 25.91 -49.07
C SER A 8 -26.60 24.57 -48.79
N ALA A 9 -27.17 23.71 -47.96
CA ALA A 9 -28.11 22.66 -48.36
C ALA A 9 -27.51 21.62 -49.33
N ALA A 10 -26.98 20.56 -48.72
CA ALA A 10 -27.43 19.18 -48.91
C ALA A 10 -27.10 18.39 -50.21
N LYS A 11 -26.60 17.17 -49.95
CA LYS A 11 -26.79 15.90 -50.67
C LYS A 11 -25.95 15.63 -51.93
N THR A 12 -24.91 14.82 -51.73
CA THR A 12 -24.61 13.69 -52.64
C THR A 12 -24.15 12.48 -51.81
N VAL A 13 -24.99 11.45 -51.81
CA VAL A 13 -24.70 10.06 -51.41
C VAL A 13 -23.94 9.38 -52.57
N LEU A 14 -23.30 8.22 -52.31
CA LEU A 14 -22.78 7.17 -53.25
C LEU A 14 -21.22 7.12 -53.22
N THR A 15 -20.49 6.04 -52.93
CA THR A 15 -20.78 4.61 -52.73
C THR A 15 -19.56 3.90 -52.12
N LEU A 16 -19.87 2.89 -51.29
CA LEU A 16 -19.16 1.65 -50.93
C LEU A 16 -17.79 1.33 -51.58
N ILE A 17 -16.82 0.87 -50.78
CA ILE A 17 -16.13 -0.42 -50.97
C ILE A 17 -15.47 -0.87 -49.64
N ILE A 18 -15.78 -2.12 -49.30
CA ILE A 18 -15.29 -2.94 -48.19
C ILE A 18 -13.83 -3.33 -48.45
N PHE A 19 -12.96 -3.23 -47.44
CA PHE A 19 -11.81 -4.12 -47.34
C PHE A 19 -11.70 -4.67 -45.92
N ALA A 20 -11.92 -5.97 -45.81
CA ALA A 20 -11.68 -6.76 -44.63
C ALA A 20 -10.17 -6.82 -44.32
N GLY A 21 -9.83 -6.59 -43.07
CA GLY A 21 -8.49 -6.76 -42.52
C GLY A 21 -8.61 -7.11 -41.05
N ILE A 22 -9.19 -8.27 -40.77
CA ILE A 22 -9.12 -8.91 -39.45
C ILE A 22 -7.68 -9.41 -39.32
N PHE A 23 -6.81 -8.61 -38.72
CA PHE A 23 -5.60 -9.12 -38.09
C PHE A 23 -5.86 -9.13 -36.59
N THR A 24 -6.44 -10.23 -36.16
CA THR A 24 -6.30 -10.77 -34.81
C THR A 24 -4.80 -10.89 -34.53
N ALA A 25 -4.22 -9.88 -33.89
CA ALA A 25 -2.99 -10.06 -33.14
C ALA A 25 -3.37 -10.72 -31.81
N CYS A 26 -3.63 -12.03 -31.85
CA CYS A 26 -3.41 -12.85 -30.68
C CYS A 26 -1.89 -12.94 -30.52
N SER A 27 -1.32 -12.05 -29.71
CA SER A 27 -0.08 -12.41 -29.02
C SER A 27 -0.43 -13.63 -28.17
N ASN A 28 0.08 -14.77 -28.60
CA ASN A 28 0.09 -15.99 -27.83
C ASN A 28 0.98 -15.72 -26.62
N SER A 29 0.42 -15.21 -25.52
CA SER A 29 1.10 -15.17 -24.23
C SER A 29 1.16 -16.61 -23.74
N THR A 30 2.23 -17.28 -24.13
CA THR A 30 2.66 -18.54 -23.53
C THR A 30 3.96 -18.28 -22.80
N SER A 31 3.84 -17.59 -21.68
CA SER A 31 4.60 -17.95 -20.49
C SER A 31 3.54 -18.16 -19.44
N ALA A 32 3.58 -19.31 -18.77
CA ALA A 32 2.88 -19.44 -17.51
C ALA A 32 3.37 -18.26 -16.67
N ASP A 33 2.45 -17.43 -16.21
CA ASP A 33 2.71 -16.43 -15.19
C ASP A 33 3.26 -17.23 -14.00
N GLU A 34 4.58 -17.27 -13.87
CA GLU A 34 5.20 -17.49 -12.57
C GLU A 34 5.03 -16.13 -11.93
N ASP A 35 4.00 -16.01 -11.08
CA ASP A 35 3.73 -14.81 -10.31
C ASP A 35 5.07 -14.38 -9.68
N GLU A 36 5.69 -13.33 -10.23
CA GLU A 36 6.86 -12.70 -9.63
C GLU A 36 6.35 -12.05 -8.36
N HIS A 37 6.32 -12.82 -7.27
CA HIS A 37 6.03 -12.33 -5.94
C HIS A 37 7.04 -11.21 -5.65
N GLY A 38 6.55 -9.98 -5.50
CA GLY A 38 7.41 -8.84 -5.19
C GLY A 38 8.07 -9.05 -3.83
N ASP A 39 9.40 -9.05 -3.79
CA ASP A 39 10.13 -8.98 -2.54
C ASP A 39 9.89 -7.59 -1.92
N ALA A 40 9.49 -7.54 -0.64
CA ALA A 40 9.26 -6.27 0.03
C ALA A 40 10.59 -5.50 0.22
N GLU A 41 10.67 -4.29 -0.32
CA GLU A 41 11.78 -3.36 -0.12
C GLU A 41 11.35 -2.06 0.60
N GLY A 42 10.04 -1.84 0.73
CA GLY A 42 9.45 -0.73 1.46
C GLY A 42 8.06 -1.07 2.00
N PHE A 43 7.43 -0.08 2.64
CA PHE A 43 6.05 -0.19 3.13
C PHE A 43 5.40 1.18 3.37
N ARG A 44 4.08 1.15 3.52
CA ARG A 44 3.25 2.25 4.03
C ARG A 44 2.33 1.75 5.13
N LEU A 45 2.20 2.55 6.18
CA LEU A 45 1.14 2.40 7.16
C LEU A 45 0.01 3.38 6.83
N ILE A 46 -1.18 2.84 6.60
CA ILE A 46 -2.36 3.60 6.24
C ILE A 46 -3.31 3.59 7.43
N MET A 47 -3.63 4.76 7.95
CA MET A 47 -4.62 4.96 9.01
C MET A 47 -5.63 5.99 8.53
N ASN A 48 -6.93 5.68 8.62
CA ASN A 48 -8.02 6.55 8.12
C ASN A 48 -7.88 6.95 6.63
N GLY A 49 -7.28 6.09 5.82
CA GLY A 49 -7.04 6.34 4.39
C GLY A 49 -5.89 7.32 4.11
N GLN A 50 -5.06 7.62 5.10
CA GLN A 50 -3.87 8.46 4.96
C GLN A 50 -2.61 7.68 5.34
N THR A 51 -1.54 7.86 4.60
CA THR A 51 -0.21 7.36 4.98
C THR A 51 0.28 8.12 6.22
N VAL A 52 0.58 7.39 7.28
CA VAL A 52 1.10 7.96 8.55
C VAL A 52 2.57 7.63 8.78
N VAL A 53 3.05 6.51 8.23
CA VAL A 53 4.46 6.12 8.20
C VAL A 53 4.77 5.54 6.82
N GLU A 54 5.93 5.85 6.27
CA GLU A 54 6.38 5.37 4.97
C GLU A 54 7.88 5.10 4.97
N GLN A 55 8.27 4.00 4.33
CA GLN A 55 9.65 3.74 3.94
C GLN A 55 9.63 3.27 2.48
N LEU A 56 10.18 4.07 1.58
CA LEU A 56 10.35 3.67 0.17
C LEU A 56 11.63 2.83 0.00
N PRO A 57 11.75 2.04 -1.08
CA PRO A 57 12.96 1.31 -1.39
C PRO A 57 14.19 2.23 -1.39
N ASP A 58 15.24 1.81 -0.68
CA ASP A 58 16.49 2.57 -0.51
C ASP A 58 16.35 3.99 0.07
N GLU A 59 15.22 4.33 0.71
CA GLU A 59 14.99 5.64 1.35
C GLU A 59 14.88 5.55 2.88
N ASP A 60 15.11 6.69 3.55
CA ASP A 60 14.91 6.82 4.99
C ASP A 60 13.41 6.78 5.34
N LEU A 61 13.09 6.20 6.49
CA LEU A 61 11.72 6.17 7.01
C LEU A 61 11.22 7.58 7.33
N THR A 62 9.93 7.83 7.04
CA THR A 62 9.21 9.05 7.38
C THR A 62 7.97 8.74 8.20
N GLY A 63 7.60 9.65 9.09
CA GLY A 63 6.48 9.48 10.01
C GLY A 63 6.89 8.84 11.33
N GLU A 64 6.02 9.02 12.33
CA GLU A 64 6.17 8.53 13.70
C GLU A 64 4.78 8.45 14.35
N PHE A 65 4.70 7.79 15.51
CA PHE A 65 3.48 7.76 16.30
C PHE A 65 3.60 8.64 17.53
N GLU A 66 2.62 9.53 17.70
CA GLU A 66 2.46 10.40 18.86
C GLU A 66 1.13 10.03 19.52
N LEU A 67 1.19 9.43 20.70
CA LEU A 67 0.05 8.85 21.40
C LEU A 67 -0.06 9.42 22.81
N VAL A 68 -1.24 9.30 23.42
CA VAL A 68 -1.44 9.58 24.85
C VAL A 68 -1.73 8.29 25.57
N THR A 69 -1.19 8.11 26.78
CA THR A 69 -1.41 6.93 27.63
C THR A 69 -2.89 6.56 27.72
N GLY A 70 -3.21 5.29 27.47
CA GLY A 70 -4.56 4.74 27.44
C GLY A 70 -5.32 4.97 26.13
N GLN A 71 -4.71 5.61 25.13
CA GLN A 71 -5.24 5.66 23.78
C GLN A 71 -4.89 4.39 22.99
N GLU A 72 -5.72 4.12 22.01
CA GLU A 72 -5.49 3.12 20.97
C GLU A 72 -5.60 3.84 19.62
N THR A 73 -4.76 3.46 18.67
CA THR A 73 -4.87 4.00 17.31
C THR A 73 -6.15 3.53 16.63
N ASP A 74 -6.64 4.28 15.65
CA ASP A 74 -7.55 3.70 14.65
C ASP A 74 -6.85 2.53 13.93
N LEU A 75 -7.62 1.72 13.20
CA LEU A 75 -7.07 0.57 12.48
C LEU A 75 -5.98 1.02 11.49
N ILE A 76 -4.80 0.42 11.62
CA ILE A 76 -3.64 0.66 10.75
C ILE A 76 -3.54 -0.54 9.81
N THR A 77 -3.46 -0.30 8.50
CA THR A 77 -3.16 -1.32 7.50
C THR A 77 -1.77 -1.11 6.94
N ILE A 78 -0.94 -2.15 6.91
CA ILE A 78 0.34 -2.14 6.20
C ILE A 78 0.15 -2.58 4.75
N VAL A 79 0.77 -1.84 3.84
CA VAL A 79 0.94 -2.21 2.42
C VAL A 79 2.44 -2.24 2.14
N PHE A 80 2.93 -3.31 1.52
CA PHE A 80 4.35 -3.44 1.17
C PHE A 80 4.62 -2.82 -0.19
N ILE A 81 5.88 -2.48 -0.43
CA ILE A 81 6.35 -1.87 -1.66
C ILE A 81 7.51 -2.71 -2.18
N ASP A 82 7.49 -3.08 -3.45
CA ASP A 82 8.57 -3.83 -4.09
C ASP A 82 9.72 -2.94 -4.60
N HIS A 83 10.72 -3.55 -5.23
CA HIS A 83 11.87 -2.86 -5.80
C HIS A 83 11.51 -1.77 -6.83
N ASP A 84 10.42 -1.96 -7.58
CA ASP A 84 9.97 -1.03 -8.61
C ASP A 84 9.12 0.12 -8.03
N GLY A 85 8.87 0.09 -6.72
CA GLY A 85 8.04 1.07 -6.02
C GLY A 85 6.54 0.76 -6.14
N GLU A 86 6.17 -0.45 -6.55
CA GLU A 86 4.77 -0.86 -6.68
C GLU A 86 4.26 -1.40 -5.34
N GLU A 87 3.05 -0.96 -4.96
CA GLU A 87 2.39 -1.41 -3.74
C GLU A 87 1.77 -2.79 -3.93
N PHE A 88 1.99 -3.68 -2.96
CA PHE A 88 1.37 -5.00 -2.92
C PHE A 88 0.97 -5.41 -1.50
N THR A 89 0.10 -6.40 -1.42
CA THR A 89 -0.29 -7.06 -0.17
C THR A 89 -0.07 -8.55 -0.36
N PRO A 90 0.74 -9.21 0.49
CA PRO A 90 0.99 -10.63 0.33
C PRO A 90 -0.30 -11.44 0.52
N ASP A 91 -0.54 -12.40 -0.37
CA ASP A 91 -1.72 -13.25 -0.38
C ASP A 91 -1.43 -14.70 0.08
N GLU A 92 -0.16 -15.03 0.30
CA GLU A 92 0.26 -16.34 0.76
C GLU A 92 -0.05 -16.58 2.26
N ASP A 93 -0.60 -17.75 2.55
CA ASP A 93 -0.98 -18.14 3.92
C ASP A 93 0.24 -18.25 4.86
N GLU A 94 1.43 -18.56 4.32
CA GLU A 94 2.66 -18.75 5.09
C GLU A 94 3.32 -17.43 5.54
N LEU A 95 2.91 -16.29 4.96
CA LEU A 95 3.50 -14.98 5.22
C LEU A 95 2.75 -14.23 6.32
N SER A 96 3.38 -13.81 7.41
CA SER A 96 2.70 -13.09 8.51
C SER A 96 3.34 -11.77 8.84
N LEU A 97 2.59 -10.86 9.47
CA LEU A 97 3.14 -9.64 10.04
C LEU A 97 3.80 -9.95 11.39
N GLY A 98 5.10 -9.70 11.49
CA GLY A 98 5.86 -9.70 12.73
C GLY A 98 6.05 -8.29 13.27
N TYR A 99 6.28 -8.16 14.57
CA TYR A 99 6.57 -6.89 15.23
C TYR A 99 7.58 -7.08 16.37
N GLU A 100 8.29 -6.01 16.70
CA GLU A 100 9.19 -5.95 17.85
C GLU A 100 9.26 -4.51 18.36
N PHE A 101 9.08 -4.34 19.67
CA PHE A 101 9.38 -3.07 20.34
C PHE A 101 10.74 -3.17 21.03
N GLU A 102 11.58 -2.13 20.91
CA GLU A 102 12.85 -2.05 21.63
C GLU A 102 12.65 -2.04 23.14
N ASP A 103 11.74 -1.19 23.62
CA ASP A 103 11.35 -1.09 25.02
C ASP A 103 9.90 -1.58 25.23
N SER A 104 9.76 -2.67 25.97
CA SER A 104 8.45 -3.25 26.31
C SER A 104 7.69 -2.43 27.35
N GLY A 105 6.36 -2.41 27.27
CA GLY A 105 5.48 -1.79 28.27
C GLY A 105 5.22 -0.30 28.07
N ILE A 106 5.75 0.31 27.01
CA ILE A 106 5.44 1.69 26.58
C ILE A 106 4.26 1.68 25.61
N ALA A 107 4.30 0.76 24.64
CA ALA A 107 3.21 0.50 23.72
C ALA A 107 3.03 -1.01 23.51
N GLU A 108 1.83 -1.41 23.14
CA GLU A 108 1.47 -2.79 22.78
C GLU A 108 0.96 -2.84 21.33
N PHE A 109 1.26 -3.93 20.64
CA PHE A 109 0.81 -4.20 19.28
C PHE A 109 -0.30 -5.25 19.34
N GLU A 110 -1.46 -4.92 18.77
CA GLU A 110 -2.63 -5.79 18.80
C GLU A 110 -3.15 -6.09 17.39
N GLN A 111 -3.45 -7.36 17.13
CA GLN A 111 -4.13 -7.80 15.91
C GLN A 111 -5.38 -8.60 16.24
N HIS A 112 -6.44 -8.37 15.48
CA HIS A 112 -7.64 -9.18 15.51
C HIS A 112 -7.88 -9.86 14.15
N ASP A 113 -8.31 -11.12 14.19
CA ASP A 113 -8.58 -11.90 12.97
C ASP A 113 -9.62 -11.22 12.05
N GLU A 114 -10.56 -10.45 12.62
CA GLU A 114 -11.61 -9.73 11.88
C GLU A 114 -11.11 -8.53 11.06
N ASP A 115 -9.95 -7.98 11.39
CA ASP A 115 -9.34 -6.84 10.68
C ASP A 115 -8.43 -7.28 9.51
N GLY A 116 -8.13 -8.57 9.45
CA GLY A 116 -7.23 -9.18 8.48
C GLY A 116 -5.76 -9.17 8.90
N LYS A 117 -4.98 -10.04 8.25
CA LYS A 117 -3.58 -10.36 8.59
C LYS A 117 -2.63 -9.17 8.57
N TRP A 118 -2.96 -8.15 7.77
CA TRP A 118 -2.12 -6.99 7.47
C TRP A 118 -2.63 -5.71 8.13
N SER A 119 -3.46 -5.86 9.16
CA SER A 119 -3.96 -4.73 9.94
C SER A 119 -3.68 -4.93 11.43
N PHE A 120 -3.52 -3.84 12.16
CA PHE A 120 -3.21 -3.84 13.59
C PHE A 120 -3.60 -2.53 14.26
N HIS A 121 -3.56 -2.53 15.58
CA HIS A 121 -3.66 -1.37 16.46
C HIS A 121 -2.39 -1.22 17.30
N ILE A 122 -2.10 0.01 17.73
CA ILE A 122 -1.10 0.29 18.77
C ILE A 122 -1.84 0.83 20.00
N HIS A 123 -1.68 0.15 21.13
CA HIS A 123 -2.17 0.63 22.43
C HIS A 123 -1.04 1.35 23.18
N ALA A 124 -1.31 2.54 23.70
CA ALA A 124 -0.37 3.32 24.47
C ALA A 124 -0.44 2.95 25.96
N GLU A 125 0.52 2.18 26.45
CA GLU A 125 0.50 1.60 27.80
C GLU A 125 1.05 2.55 28.86
N ALA A 126 2.16 3.23 28.59
CA ALA A 126 2.82 4.10 29.54
C ALA A 126 3.60 5.23 28.86
N GLU A 127 3.69 6.38 29.54
CA GLU A 127 4.51 7.51 29.11
C GLU A 127 5.96 7.08 28.86
N GLY A 128 6.50 7.42 27.69
CA GLY A 128 7.83 7.03 27.27
C GLY A 128 8.04 7.09 25.76
N ILE A 129 9.23 6.67 25.33
CA ILE A 129 9.61 6.54 23.92
C ILE A 129 10.10 5.11 23.70
N THR A 130 9.66 4.48 22.62
CA THR A 130 10.13 3.17 22.15
C THR A 130 10.21 3.16 20.63
N ASP A 131 10.93 2.20 20.08
CA ASP A 131 11.02 1.99 18.63
C ASP A 131 10.29 0.70 18.26
N LEU A 132 9.35 0.82 17.31
CA LEU A 132 8.68 -0.32 16.68
C LEU A 132 9.43 -0.71 15.41
N ARG A 133 9.67 -2.01 15.23
CA ARG A 133 10.01 -2.60 13.95
C ARG A 133 8.90 -3.54 13.49
N LEU A 134 8.61 -3.50 12.20
CA LEU A 134 7.67 -4.39 11.54
C LEU A 134 8.43 -5.34 10.62
N MET A 135 7.93 -6.57 10.50
CA MET A 135 8.57 -7.62 9.72
C MET A 135 7.56 -8.32 8.80
N LEU A 136 7.95 -8.57 7.56
CA LEU A 136 7.30 -9.57 6.72
C LEU A 136 7.95 -10.91 7.04
N MET A 137 7.23 -11.79 7.73
CA MET A 137 7.76 -13.07 8.19
C MET A 137 7.37 -14.20 7.24
N HIS A 138 8.34 -15.02 6.83
CA HIS A 138 8.12 -16.28 6.12
C HIS A 138 8.78 -17.43 6.85
N SER A 139 8.06 -18.53 7.10
CA SER A 139 8.66 -19.77 7.63
C SER A 139 9.58 -19.58 8.87
N GLY A 140 9.25 -18.61 9.74
CA GLY A 140 9.98 -18.33 10.98
C GLY A 140 11.21 -17.41 10.85
N HIS A 141 11.43 -16.77 9.71
CA HIS A 141 12.41 -15.70 9.54
C HIS A 141 11.76 -14.47 8.89
N SER A 142 12.45 -13.33 8.99
CA SER A 142 12.01 -12.08 8.38
C SER A 142 12.62 -11.95 6.98
N ASP A 143 11.78 -11.80 5.97
CA ASP A 143 12.18 -11.51 4.60
C ASP A 143 12.38 -10.01 4.40
N PHE A 144 11.63 -9.20 5.15
CA PHE A 144 11.80 -7.75 5.23
C PHE A 144 11.64 -7.27 6.66
N THR A 145 12.52 -6.37 7.11
CA THR A 145 12.42 -5.68 8.40
C THR A 145 12.49 -4.19 8.18
N SER A 146 11.52 -3.44 8.72
CA SER A 146 11.50 -1.98 8.65
C SER A 146 12.69 -1.35 9.39
N GLN A 147 12.98 -0.09 9.05
CA GLN A 147 13.69 0.80 9.97
C GLN A 147 12.88 1.02 11.26
N ASN A 148 13.52 1.60 12.27
CA ASN A 148 12.86 1.91 13.54
C ASN A 148 11.79 2.98 13.32
N ILE A 149 10.54 2.65 13.66
CA ILE A 149 9.42 3.58 13.70
C ILE A 149 9.35 4.14 15.12
N HIS A 150 9.59 5.43 15.28
CA HIS A 150 9.51 6.07 16.60
C HIS A 150 8.06 6.09 17.10
N VAL A 151 7.89 5.68 18.36
CA VAL A 151 6.62 5.74 19.09
C VAL A 151 6.86 6.53 20.37
N HIS A 152 6.21 7.68 20.47
CA HIS A 152 6.22 8.54 21.65
C HIS A 152 4.84 8.51 22.30
N VAL A 153 4.82 8.22 23.59
CA VAL A 153 3.62 8.19 24.42
C VAL A 153 3.73 9.27 25.48
N GLU A 154 2.81 10.22 25.46
CA GLU A 154 2.66 11.24 26.49
C GLU A 154 1.73 10.76 27.62
N ALA A 155 1.85 11.38 28.80
CA ALA A 155 0.91 11.14 29.90
C ALA A 155 -0.48 11.72 29.58
N ALA A 156 -1.54 11.03 30.01
CA ALA A 156 -2.89 11.58 29.96
C ALA A 156 -3.05 12.76 30.95
N GLU A 157 -3.63 13.87 30.49
CA GLU A 157 -3.93 15.06 31.31
C GLU A 157 -5.07 14.86 32.33
#